data_AF-A0A6J4KFG1-F1
#
_entry.id   AF-A0A6J4KFG1-F1
#
_cell.length_a   1.000
_cell.length_b   1.000
_cell.length_c   1.000
_cell.angle_alpha   90.00
_cell.angle_beta   90.00
_cell.angle_gamma   90.00
#
_symmetry.space_group_name_H-M   'P 1'
#
loop_
_entity.id
_entity.type
_entity.pdbx_description
1 polymer ?
#
loop_
_entity_poly.entity_id
_entity_poly.type
_entity_poly.pdbx_seq_one_letter_code
_entity_poly.pdbx_strand_id
1 'polypeptide(L)'
;MELLITVVYTGLLVWGFSVGARQIYQGYKRPGELLNPLFANRIAIRLFTVHIIVVTSDLFLIGPFAIENKSTLWYWGGRIALLISSMPIVAYFNRNPQSFGKLIGRWVVFRNFFEYGLHILVAALAVNWFYYYLLLWWLVAYRYLDVGPRRALQKLYNTPEKKAARPWAPWLNWGVIVALYILAFLVVYHQQVLYARVPGPEVPVHVPARWEVGLVVAGNLGLLIFTWVTTRKYTDSRLEEVAGEQARIPASKY
;
A
#
# COMPACT_ATOMS: atom_id res chain seq x y z
N MET A 1 -3.75 5.73 -28.90
CA MET A 1 -4.51 5.88 -27.63
C MET A 1 -3.87 5.08 -26.49
N GLU A 2 -3.60 3.79 -26.66
CA GLU A 2 -2.97 2.92 -25.63
C GLU A 2 -1.63 3.44 -25.10
N LEU A 3 -0.77 3.96 -25.99
CA LEU A 3 0.51 4.56 -25.59
C LEU A 3 0.32 5.73 -24.61
N LEU A 4 -0.64 6.62 -24.89
CA LEU A 4 -0.94 7.75 -24.01
C LEU A 4 -1.47 7.27 -22.65
N ILE A 5 -2.39 6.30 -22.65
CA ILE A 5 -2.93 5.69 -21.43
C ILE A 5 -1.80 5.08 -20.61
N THR A 6 -0.90 4.34 -21.25
CA THR A 6 0.28 3.73 -20.61
C THR A 6 1.18 4.79 -20.00
N VAL A 7 1.50 5.87 -20.73
CA VAL A 7 2.34 6.96 -20.21
C VAL A 7 1.70 7.64 -18.99
N VAL A 8 0.40 7.94 -19.04
CA VAL A 8 -0.33 8.54 -17.91
C VAL A 8 -0.35 7.61 -16.70
N TYR A 9 -0.67 6.33 -16.92
CA TYR A 9 -0.73 5.32 -15.88
C TYR A 9 0.64 5.14 -15.20
N THR A 10 1.72 5.01 -15.99
CA THR A 10 3.10 4.94 -15.47
C THR A 10 3.50 6.21 -14.73
N GLY A 11 3.14 7.39 -15.26
CA GLY A 11 3.40 8.67 -14.60
C GLY A 11 2.75 8.76 -13.22
N LEU A 12 1.52 8.28 -13.08
CA LEU A 12 0.82 8.18 -11.80
C LEU A 12 1.49 7.20 -10.84
N LEU A 13 1.95 6.03 -11.33
CA LEU A 13 2.71 5.08 -10.52
C LEU A 13 4.01 5.69 -9.97
N VAL A 14 4.80 6.32 -10.84
CA VAL A 14 6.06 6.97 -10.46
C VAL A 14 5.80 8.09 -9.46
N TRP A 15 4.75 8.88 -9.66
CA TRP A 15 4.36 9.92 -8.72
C TRP A 15 4.00 9.34 -7.35
N GLY A 16 3.15 8.31 -7.30
CA GLY A 16 2.82 7.61 -6.06
C GLY A 16 4.06 7.06 -5.35
N PHE A 17 4.95 6.41 -6.09
CA PHE A 17 6.20 5.85 -5.54
C PHE A 17 7.08 6.94 -4.93
N SER A 18 7.24 8.08 -5.64
CA SER A 18 8.02 9.22 -5.14
C SER A 18 7.48 9.79 -3.81
N VAL A 19 6.16 9.76 -3.60
CA VAL A 19 5.55 10.18 -2.33
C VAL A 19 5.92 9.19 -1.22
N GLY A 20 5.85 7.89 -1.48
CA GLY A 20 6.27 6.86 -0.52
C GLY A 20 7.74 7.00 -0.13
N ALA A 21 8.62 7.15 -1.13
CA ALA A 21 10.06 7.38 -0.91
C ALA A 21 10.33 8.66 -0.10
N ARG A 22 9.61 9.75 -0.41
CA ARG A 22 9.68 11.00 0.36
C ARG A 22 9.25 10.80 1.81
N GLN A 23 8.18 10.05 2.08
CA GLN A 23 7.73 9.76 3.44
C GLN A 23 8.79 8.99 4.23
N ILE A 24 9.44 8.01 3.60
CA ILE A 24 10.57 7.28 4.19
C ILE A 24 11.71 8.24 4.52
N TYR A 25 12.16 9.04 3.55
CA TYR A 25 13.23 10.02 3.75
C TYR A 25 12.91 11.00 4.88
N GLN A 26 11.71 11.59 4.89
CA GLN A 26 11.26 12.52 5.92
C GLN A 26 11.19 11.83 7.30
N GLY A 27 10.67 10.60 7.39
CA GLY A 27 10.64 9.87 8.65
C GLY A 27 12.04 9.58 9.20
N TYR A 28 13.04 9.38 8.33
CA TYR A 28 14.41 9.15 8.79
C TYR A 28 15.19 10.43 9.12
N LYS A 29 15.01 11.49 8.34
CA LYS A 29 15.89 12.67 8.35
C LYS A 29 15.20 13.97 8.78
N ARG A 30 13.89 14.09 8.60
CA ARG A 30 13.12 15.32 8.85
C ARG A 30 11.73 15.02 9.42
N PRO A 31 11.63 14.42 10.62
CA PRO A 31 10.35 13.97 11.18
C PRO A 31 9.35 15.12 11.40
N GLY A 32 9.84 16.35 11.62
CA GLY A 32 8.99 17.54 11.74
C GLY A 32 8.28 17.97 10.44
N GLU A 33 8.69 17.46 9.28
CA GLU A 33 8.03 17.72 8.00
C GLU A 33 6.99 16.66 7.60
N LEU A 34 6.76 15.65 8.46
CA LEU A 34 5.85 14.55 8.16
C LEU A 34 4.38 15.01 8.22
N LEU A 35 3.64 14.70 7.15
CA LEU A 35 2.18 14.85 7.14
C LEU A 35 1.47 13.89 8.12
N ASN A 36 2.10 12.75 8.44
CA ASN A 36 1.60 11.82 9.45
C ASN A 36 2.63 11.69 10.58
N PRO A 37 2.38 12.29 11.76
CA PRO A 37 3.27 12.24 12.91
C PRO A 37 3.60 10.83 13.40
N LEU A 38 2.75 9.82 13.13
CA LEU A 38 3.01 8.42 13.52
C LEU A 38 4.35 7.91 12.98
N PHE A 39 4.76 8.37 11.80
CA PHE A 39 6.01 7.96 11.17
C PHE A 39 7.25 8.66 11.74
N ALA A 40 7.10 9.54 12.73
CA ALA A 40 8.23 10.04 13.51
C ALA A 40 8.81 8.94 14.42
N ASN A 41 8.00 7.94 14.81
CA ASN A 41 8.49 6.77 15.53
C ASN A 41 9.39 5.92 14.62
N ARG A 42 10.63 5.65 15.07
CA ARG A 42 11.66 4.92 14.31
C ARG A 42 11.28 3.49 13.98
N ILE A 43 10.47 2.85 14.81
CA ILE A 43 10.00 1.49 14.59
C ILE A 43 8.87 1.50 13.55
N ALA A 44 7.96 2.48 13.66
CA ALA A 44 6.87 2.65 12.69
C ALA A 44 7.37 2.95 11.27
N ILE A 45 8.35 3.84 11.12
CA ILE A 45 8.94 4.14 9.80
C ILE A 45 9.69 2.93 9.22
N ARG A 46 10.31 2.08 10.06
CA ARG A 46 10.95 0.83 9.61
C ARG A 46 9.92 -0.15 9.05
N LEU A 47 8.83 -0.38 9.78
CA LEU A 47 7.73 -1.23 9.31
C LEU A 47 7.13 -0.71 8.00
N PHE A 48 6.90 0.61 7.92
CA PHE A 48 6.43 1.24 6.69
C PHE A 48 7.42 1.10 5.52
N THR A 49 8.71 1.26 5.78
CA THR A 49 9.77 1.10 4.76
C THR A 49 9.77 -0.31 4.20
N VAL A 50 9.72 -1.32 5.06
CA VAL A 50 9.65 -2.73 4.62
C VAL A 50 8.38 -3.00 3.82
N HIS A 51 7.24 -2.48 4.26
CA HIS A 51 6.00 -2.61 3.50
C HIS A 51 6.10 -1.97 2.10
N ILE A 52 6.65 -0.76 1.99
CA ILE A 52 6.86 -0.11 0.69
C ILE A 52 7.81 -0.91 -0.19
N ILE A 53 8.90 -1.48 0.35
CA ILE A 53 9.79 -2.35 -0.40
C ILE A 53 9.03 -3.56 -0.94
N VAL A 54 8.27 -4.25 -0.09
CA VAL A 54 7.51 -5.45 -0.48
C VAL A 54 6.46 -5.11 -1.55
N VAL A 55 5.68 -4.04 -1.37
CA VAL A 55 4.66 -3.62 -2.34
C VAL A 55 5.29 -3.19 -3.67
N THR A 56 6.43 -2.50 -3.63
CA THR A 56 7.15 -2.07 -4.85
C THR A 56 7.73 -3.27 -5.59
N SER A 57 8.40 -4.18 -4.88
CA SER A 57 8.95 -5.41 -5.45
C SER A 57 7.85 -6.29 -6.02
N ASP A 58 6.70 -6.38 -5.35
CA ASP A 58 5.55 -7.10 -5.86
C ASP A 58 5.00 -6.48 -7.15
N LEU A 59 4.79 -5.16 -7.18
CA LEU A 59 4.23 -4.47 -8.34
C LEU A 59 5.13 -4.51 -9.58
N PHE A 60 6.45 -4.37 -9.40
CA PHE A 60 7.38 -4.17 -10.52
C PHE A 60 8.27 -5.38 -10.85
N LEU A 61 8.42 -6.34 -9.94
CA LEU A 61 9.31 -7.49 -10.14
C LEU A 61 8.56 -8.82 -10.00
N ILE A 62 8.08 -9.14 -8.79
CA ILE A 62 7.54 -10.46 -8.46
C ILE A 62 6.21 -10.72 -9.14
N GLY A 63 5.28 -9.76 -9.11
CA GLY A 63 3.97 -9.85 -9.76
C GLY A 63 4.08 -9.99 -11.28
N PRO A 64 4.82 -9.11 -11.98
CA PRO A 64 5.07 -9.24 -13.42
C PRO A 64 5.74 -10.57 -13.77
N PHE A 65 6.77 -10.97 -13.02
CA PHE A 65 7.44 -12.27 -13.23
C PHE A 65 6.48 -13.44 -13.05
N ALA A 66 5.63 -13.41 -12.02
CA ALA A 66 4.65 -14.45 -11.75
C ALA A 66 3.59 -14.53 -12.85
N ILE A 67 3.12 -13.39 -13.37
CA ILE A 67 2.15 -13.36 -14.47
C ILE A 67 2.81 -13.86 -15.75
N GLU A 68 3.93 -13.27 -16.16
CA GLU A 68 4.62 -13.57 -17.43
C GLU A 68 4.96 -15.06 -17.56
N ASN A 69 5.43 -15.67 -16.47
CA ASN A 69 5.81 -17.08 -16.46
C ASN A 69 4.69 -18.02 -15.99
N LYS A 70 3.48 -17.49 -15.72
CA LYS A 70 2.38 -18.26 -15.09
C LYS A 70 2.88 -19.04 -13.85
N SER A 71 3.67 -18.39 -13.01
CA SER A 71 4.34 -19.03 -11.87
C SER A 71 3.52 -18.90 -10.58
N THR A 72 2.84 -19.99 -10.20
CA THR A 72 2.04 -20.06 -8.98
C THR A 72 2.89 -19.89 -7.72
N LEU A 73 4.11 -20.41 -7.70
CA LEU A 73 5.02 -20.28 -6.56
C LEU A 73 5.32 -18.80 -6.25
N TRP A 74 5.75 -18.05 -7.25
CA TRP A 74 6.11 -16.64 -7.08
C TRP A 74 4.89 -15.75 -6.87
N TYR A 75 3.76 -16.10 -7.49
CA TYR A 75 2.48 -15.46 -7.21
C TYR A 75 2.13 -15.55 -5.71
N TRP A 76 2.04 -16.76 -5.18
CA TRP A 76 1.70 -16.98 -3.76
C TRP A 76 2.77 -16.44 -2.82
N GLY A 77 4.04 -16.59 -3.18
CA GLY A 77 5.17 -16.01 -2.45
C GLY A 77 5.04 -14.49 -2.29
N GLY A 78 4.70 -13.77 -3.36
CA GLY A 78 4.45 -12.32 -3.33
C GLY A 78 3.20 -11.95 -2.53
N ARG A 79 2.10 -12.70 -2.69
CA ARG A 79 0.85 -12.46 -1.92
C ARG A 79 1.05 -12.64 -0.41
N ILE A 80 1.75 -13.71 0.00
CA ILE A 80 2.07 -13.95 1.42
C ILE A 80 2.95 -12.82 1.95
N ALA A 81 3.96 -12.39 1.19
CA ALA A 81 4.82 -11.28 1.61
C ALA A 81 4.05 -9.96 1.78
N LEU A 82 3.15 -9.65 0.83
CA LEU A 82 2.24 -8.50 0.94
C LEU A 82 1.37 -8.59 2.18
N LEU A 83 0.78 -9.76 2.46
CA LEU A 83 -0.04 -9.99 3.64
C LEU A 83 0.79 -9.75 4.92
N ILE A 84 1.93 -10.41 5.06
CA ILE A 84 2.82 -10.29 6.22
C ILE A 84 3.21 -8.82 6.45
N SER A 85 3.77 -8.16 5.43
CA SER A 85 4.27 -6.78 5.56
C SER A 85 3.17 -5.76 5.86
N SER A 86 1.92 -6.09 5.54
CA SER A 86 0.80 -5.17 5.68
C SER A 86 0.06 -5.23 7.01
N MET A 87 0.05 -6.40 7.66
CA MET A 87 -0.68 -6.61 8.91
C MET A 87 -0.35 -5.56 9.98
N PRO A 88 0.92 -5.17 10.23
CA PRO A 88 1.22 -4.11 11.20
C PRO A 88 0.67 -2.74 10.78
N ILE A 89 0.66 -2.45 9.48
CA ILE A 89 0.15 -1.19 8.94
C ILE A 89 -1.35 -1.08 9.20
N VAL A 90 -2.10 -2.15 8.94
CA VAL A 90 -3.54 -2.22 9.14
C VAL A 90 -3.89 -2.15 10.63
N ALA A 91 -3.20 -2.91 11.48
CA ALA A 91 -3.50 -2.99 12.91
C ALA A 91 -3.11 -1.71 13.68
N TYR A 92 -2.01 -1.05 13.31
CA TYR A 92 -1.43 0.02 14.12
C TYR A 92 -1.36 1.39 13.44
N PHE A 93 -1.17 1.47 12.12
CA PHE A 93 -0.91 2.76 11.43
C PHE A 93 -2.12 3.37 10.73
N ASN A 94 -3.21 2.61 10.63
CA ASN A 94 -4.52 3.13 10.21
C ASN A 94 -5.19 4.07 11.24
N ARG A 95 -4.55 4.30 12.40
CA ARG A 95 -5.08 5.13 13.50
C ARG A 95 -4.94 6.64 13.31
N ASN A 96 -4.50 7.16 12.15
CA ASN A 96 -4.44 8.61 11.92
C ASN A 96 -5.45 9.17 10.89
N PRO A 97 -6.77 8.98 11.08
CA PRO A 97 -7.80 9.62 10.27
C PRO A 97 -7.89 11.15 10.50
N GLN A 98 -7.17 11.70 11.48
CA GLN A 98 -7.21 13.13 11.82
C GLN A 98 -6.50 13.99 10.75
N SER A 99 -5.34 13.53 10.25
CA SER A 99 -4.59 14.22 9.19
C SER A 99 -5.27 14.23 7.80
N PHE A 100 -6.22 13.31 7.58
CA PHE A 100 -6.90 13.12 6.28
C PHE A 100 -8.32 13.69 6.22
N GLY A 101 -8.90 14.04 7.37
CA GLY A 101 -10.34 14.25 7.54
C GLY A 101 -11.09 12.93 7.72
N LYS A 102 -12.16 12.94 8.54
CA LYS A 102 -12.90 11.72 8.95
C LYS A 102 -13.34 10.83 7.77
N LEU A 103 -13.80 11.43 6.67
CA LEU A 103 -14.30 10.71 5.49
C LEU A 103 -13.18 9.92 4.78
N ILE A 104 -12.11 10.61 4.38
CA ILE A 104 -10.98 9.99 3.66
C ILE A 104 -10.24 9.01 4.58
N GLY A 105 -10.10 9.36 5.88
CA GLY A 105 -9.53 8.46 6.87
C GLY A 105 -10.28 7.13 6.95
N ARG A 106 -11.61 7.16 7.09
CA ARG A 106 -12.45 5.94 7.13
C ARG A 106 -12.36 5.14 5.83
N TRP A 107 -12.35 5.81 4.68
CA TRP A 107 -12.18 5.15 3.38
C TRP A 107 -10.85 4.40 3.30
N VAL A 108 -9.73 5.02 3.71
CA VAL A 108 -8.42 4.36 3.69
C VAL A 108 -8.41 3.10 4.56
N VAL A 109 -9.02 3.17 5.74
CA VAL A 109 -9.14 2.00 6.62
C VAL A 109 -9.97 0.91 5.96
N PHE A 110 -11.19 1.23 5.51
CA PHE A 110 -12.08 0.28 4.83
C PHE A 110 -11.41 -0.34 3.61
N ARG A 111 -10.84 0.50 2.72
CA ARG A 111 -10.15 0.07 1.51
C ARG A 111 -9.04 -0.91 1.83
N ASN A 112 -8.22 -0.64 2.85
CA ASN A 112 -7.15 -1.56 3.23
C ASN A 112 -7.74 -2.93 3.60
N PHE A 113 -8.76 -3.01 4.47
CA PHE A 113 -9.43 -4.29 4.80
C PHE A 113 -10.10 -4.96 3.61
N PHE A 114 -10.83 -4.21 2.80
CA PHE A 114 -11.52 -4.70 1.61
C PHE A 114 -10.52 -5.24 0.58
N GLU A 115 -9.47 -4.49 0.25
CA GLU A 115 -8.42 -4.93 -0.68
C GLU A 115 -7.71 -6.18 -0.17
N TYR A 116 -7.43 -6.29 1.14
CA TYR A 116 -6.85 -7.51 1.72
C TYR A 116 -7.81 -8.69 1.64
N GLY A 117 -9.08 -8.49 2.00
CA GLY A 117 -10.11 -9.53 1.90
C GLY A 117 -10.32 -9.99 0.46
N LEU A 118 -10.37 -9.05 -0.49
CA LEU A 118 -10.51 -9.32 -1.91
C LEU A 118 -9.28 -10.04 -2.46
N HIS A 119 -8.07 -9.68 -2.01
CA HIS A 119 -6.85 -10.41 -2.36
C HIS A 119 -6.89 -11.85 -1.87
N ILE A 120 -7.31 -12.10 -0.63
CA ILE A 120 -7.42 -13.45 -0.07
C ILE A 120 -8.50 -14.25 -0.83
N LEU A 121 -9.67 -13.66 -1.04
CA LEU A 121 -10.79 -14.27 -1.75
C LEU A 121 -10.41 -14.63 -3.19
N VAL A 122 -9.87 -13.66 -3.94
CA VAL A 122 -9.51 -13.88 -5.35
C VAL A 122 -8.29 -14.79 -5.44
N ALA A 123 -7.30 -14.69 -4.54
CA ALA A 123 -6.21 -15.66 -4.52
C ALA A 123 -6.73 -17.09 -4.26
N ALA A 124 -7.70 -17.26 -3.37
CA ALA A 124 -8.34 -18.57 -3.13
C ALA A 124 -9.19 -19.07 -4.30
N LEU A 125 -9.77 -18.17 -5.09
CA LEU A 125 -10.68 -18.50 -6.21
C LEU A 125 -10.00 -18.56 -7.58
N ALA A 126 -8.84 -17.95 -7.75
CA ALA A 126 -8.24 -17.75 -9.06
C ALA A 126 -7.45 -18.99 -9.51
N VAL A 127 -8.10 -19.77 -10.36
CA VAL A 127 -7.44 -20.70 -11.30
C VAL A 127 -7.05 -19.96 -12.60
N ASN A 128 -7.41 -18.68 -12.76
CA ASN A 128 -7.25 -17.90 -13.98
C ASN A 128 -6.33 -16.67 -13.81
N TRP A 129 -5.27 -16.62 -14.62
CA TRP A 129 -4.27 -15.56 -14.68
C TRP A 129 -4.81 -14.16 -15.00
N PHE A 130 -5.96 -14.05 -15.67
CA PHE A 130 -6.63 -12.78 -15.90
C PHE A 130 -7.03 -12.07 -14.60
N TYR A 131 -7.50 -12.83 -13.60
CA TYR A 131 -7.85 -12.23 -12.31
C TYR A 131 -6.61 -11.79 -11.53
N TYR A 132 -5.51 -12.54 -11.62
CA TYR A 132 -4.23 -12.15 -11.03
C TYR A 132 -3.66 -10.88 -11.65
N TYR A 133 -3.71 -10.81 -12.97
CA TYR A 133 -3.41 -9.63 -13.74
C TYR A 133 -4.22 -8.42 -13.26
N LEU A 134 -5.55 -8.58 -13.14
CA LEU A 134 -6.43 -7.54 -12.68
C LEU A 134 -6.09 -7.11 -11.24
N LEU A 135 -5.87 -8.04 -10.31
CA LEU A 135 -5.47 -7.70 -8.94
C LEU A 135 -4.18 -6.88 -8.88
N LEU A 136 -3.15 -7.28 -9.65
CA LEU A 136 -1.85 -6.62 -9.62
C LEU A 136 -1.94 -5.19 -10.17
N TRP A 137 -2.44 -5.04 -11.40
CA TRP A 137 -2.42 -3.77 -12.10
C TRP A 137 -3.62 -2.88 -11.78
N TRP A 138 -4.66 -3.38 -11.14
CA TRP A 138 -5.69 -2.52 -10.58
C TRP A 138 -5.45 -2.28 -9.10
N LEU A 139 -5.58 -3.29 -8.24
CA LEU A 139 -5.65 -3.07 -6.80
C LEU A 139 -4.30 -2.75 -6.16
N VAL A 140 -3.23 -3.51 -6.48
CA VAL A 140 -1.90 -3.22 -5.93
C VAL A 140 -1.39 -1.89 -6.47
N ALA A 141 -1.48 -1.71 -7.79
CA ALA A 141 -1.08 -0.48 -8.47
C ALA A 141 -1.85 0.76 -8.00
N TYR A 142 -3.15 0.64 -7.72
CA TYR A 142 -3.99 1.76 -7.27
C TYR A 142 -3.43 2.48 -6.04
N ARG A 143 -2.73 1.76 -5.17
CA ARG A 143 -2.03 2.33 -4.00
C ARG A 143 -0.98 3.37 -4.36
N TYR A 144 -0.44 3.33 -5.57
CA TYR A 144 0.44 4.36 -6.10
C TYR A 144 -0.33 5.37 -6.95
N LEU A 145 -1.30 4.91 -7.75
CA LEU A 145 -2.07 5.79 -8.65
C LEU A 145 -2.80 6.91 -7.90
N ASP A 146 -3.38 6.61 -6.72
CA ASP A 146 -4.18 7.58 -5.97
C ASP A 146 -3.36 8.51 -5.07
N VAL A 147 -2.21 8.04 -4.57
CA VAL A 147 -1.45 8.73 -3.52
C VAL A 147 -0.95 10.10 -3.99
N GLY A 148 -0.36 10.19 -5.18
CA GLY A 148 0.14 11.45 -5.73
C GLY A 148 -0.96 12.51 -5.85
N PRO A 149 -2.00 12.26 -6.66
CA PRO A 149 -3.14 13.17 -6.84
C PRO A 149 -3.82 13.53 -5.52
N ARG A 150 -4.08 12.54 -4.66
CA ARG A 150 -4.72 12.76 -3.35
C ARG A 150 -3.91 13.68 -2.45
N ARG A 151 -2.58 13.53 -2.43
CA ARG A 151 -1.68 14.38 -1.63
C ARG A 151 -1.56 15.78 -2.20
N ALA A 152 -1.60 15.94 -3.52
CA ALA A 152 -1.65 17.25 -4.15
C ALA A 152 -2.93 18.01 -3.76
N LEU A 153 -4.09 17.37 -3.90
CA LEU A 153 -5.38 17.97 -3.56
C LEU A 153 -5.54 18.23 -2.06
N GLN A 154 -4.93 17.41 -1.20
CA GLN A 154 -4.90 17.66 0.24
C GLN A 154 -4.31 19.03 0.60
N LYS A 155 -3.31 19.52 -0.15
CA LYS A 155 -2.72 20.84 0.11
C LYS A 155 -3.71 22.00 0.00
N LEU A 156 -4.85 21.78 -0.67
CA LEU A 156 -5.91 22.78 -0.82
C LEU A 156 -6.72 22.97 0.47
N TYR A 157 -6.74 21.99 1.38
CA TYR A 157 -7.58 21.98 2.59
C TYR A 157 -6.86 21.42 3.84
N ASN A 158 -5.53 21.37 3.83
CA ASN A 158 -4.73 20.76 4.90
C ASN A 158 -4.66 21.58 6.21
N THR A 159 -5.26 22.77 6.26
CA THR A 159 -5.39 23.59 7.47
C THR A 159 -6.86 23.96 7.72
N PRO A 160 -7.27 24.24 8.97
CA PRO A 160 -8.64 24.66 9.28
C PRO A 160 -9.08 25.88 8.44
N GLU A 161 -8.20 26.85 8.25
CA GLU A 161 -8.48 28.09 7.51
C GLU A 161 -8.70 27.80 6.03
N LYS A 162 -7.81 27.00 5.42
CA LYS A 162 -7.95 26.59 4.02
C LYS A 162 -9.20 25.76 3.80
N LYS A 163 -9.55 24.89 4.75
CA LYS A 163 -10.75 24.06 4.69
C LYS A 163 -12.03 24.90 4.83
N ALA A 164 -12.04 25.89 5.72
CA ALA A 164 -13.15 26.83 5.85
C ALA A 164 -13.34 27.66 4.58
N ALA A 165 -12.24 28.11 3.95
CA ALA A 165 -12.29 28.84 2.68
C ALA A 165 -12.67 27.96 1.47
N ARG A 166 -12.43 26.64 1.54
CA ARG A 166 -12.64 25.69 0.43
C ARG A 166 -13.36 24.43 0.92
N PRO A 167 -14.63 24.53 1.34
CA PRO A 167 -15.39 23.39 1.87
C PRO A 167 -15.63 22.30 0.81
N TRP A 168 -15.54 22.64 -0.48
CA TRP A 168 -15.67 21.72 -1.62
C TRP A 168 -14.40 20.90 -1.90
N ALA A 169 -13.22 21.32 -1.44
CA ALA A 169 -11.95 20.68 -1.80
C ALA A 169 -11.82 19.21 -1.33
N PRO A 170 -12.35 18.81 -0.15
CA PRO A 170 -12.43 17.39 0.22
C PRO A 170 -13.29 16.56 -0.74
N TRP A 171 -14.39 17.12 -1.25
CA TRP A 171 -15.28 16.44 -2.21
C TRP A 171 -14.62 16.26 -3.57
N LEU A 172 -13.92 17.30 -4.05
CA LEU A 172 -13.11 17.19 -5.26
C LEU A 172 -12.05 16.09 -5.13
N ASN A 173 -11.35 16.04 -3.98
CA ASN A 173 -10.37 14.99 -3.72
C ASN A 173 -11.01 13.60 -3.78
N TRP A 174 -12.19 13.45 -3.17
CA TRP A 174 -12.93 12.19 -3.22
C TRP A 174 -13.35 11.81 -4.64
N GLY A 175 -13.85 12.76 -5.44
CA GLY A 175 -14.19 12.55 -6.84
C GLY A 175 -13.00 12.06 -7.67
N VAL A 176 -11.81 12.63 -7.46
CA VAL A 176 -10.57 12.19 -8.13
C VAL A 176 -10.16 10.78 -7.70
N ILE A 177 -10.24 10.46 -6.40
CA ILE A 177 -9.94 9.12 -5.88
C ILE A 177 -10.84 8.07 -6.55
N VAL A 178 -12.14 8.31 -6.62
CA VAL A 178 -13.10 7.37 -7.22
C VAL A 178 -12.96 7.29 -8.74
N ALA A 179 -12.77 8.42 -9.41
CA ALA A 179 -12.50 8.42 -10.84
C ALA A 179 -11.24 7.59 -11.16
N LEU A 180 -10.15 7.77 -10.41
CA LEU A 180 -8.94 6.97 -10.59
C LEU A 180 -9.17 5.49 -10.33
N TYR A 181 -9.95 5.12 -9.30
CA TYR A 181 -10.24 3.72 -8.99
C TYR A 181 -11.00 3.03 -10.13
N ILE A 182 -12.02 3.69 -10.69
CA ILE A 182 -12.85 3.17 -11.79
C ILE A 182 -12.08 3.18 -13.10
N LEU A 183 -11.42 4.29 -13.44
CA LEU A 183 -10.66 4.40 -14.70
C LEU A 183 -9.48 3.43 -14.73
N ALA A 184 -8.78 3.23 -13.61
CA ALA A 184 -7.72 2.23 -13.52
C ALA A 184 -8.27 0.82 -13.76
N PHE A 185 -9.43 0.48 -13.18
CA PHE A 185 -10.09 -0.80 -13.47
C PHE A 185 -10.38 -0.96 -14.96
N LEU A 186 -11.02 0.03 -15.59
CA LEU A 186 -11.39 -0.05 -17.01
C LEU A 186 -10.16 -0.20 -17.91
N VAL A 187 -9.13 0.62 -17.68
CA VAL A 187 -7.87 0.59 -18.43
C VAL A 187 -7.18 -0.77 -18.34
N VAL A 188 -7.15 -1.37 -17.15
CA VAL A 188 -6.56 -2.69 -16.91
C VAL A 188 -7.44 -3.79 -17.49
N TYR A 189 -8.75 -3.77 -17.23
CA TYR A 189 -9.70 -4.76 -17.73
C TYR A 189 -9.68 -4.85 -19.26
N HIS A 190 -9.58 -3.71 -19.94
CA HIS A 190 -9.44 -3.63 -21.40
C HIS A 190 -7.98 -3.78 -21.91
N GLN A 191 -7.03 -4.13 -21.04
CA GLN A 191 -5.62 -4.38 -21.37
C GLN A 191 -4.94 -3.23 -22.13
N GLN A 192 -5.29 -1.99 -21.80
CA GLN A 192 -4.81 -0.77 -22.48
C GLN A 192 -3.41 -0.32 -22.00
N VAL A 193 -2.85 -0.98 -20.98
CA VAL A 193 -1.49 -0.75 -20.47
C VAL A 193 -0.52 -1.70 -21.15
N LEU A 194 0.36 -1.17 -21.99
CA LEU A 194 1.16 -1.98 -22.93
C LEU A 194 2.05 -3.03 -22.26
N TYR A 195 2.75 -2.68 -21.18
CA TYR A 195 3.65 -3.59 -20.45
C TYR A 195 2.92 -4.53 -19.49
N ALA A 196 1.62 -4.31 -19.30
CA ALA A 196 0.77 -5.08 -18.42
C ALA A 196 -0.28 -5.75 -19.30
N ARG A 197 0.12 -6.74 -20.10
CA ARG A 197 -0.80 -7.61 -20.85
C ARG A 197 -0.78 -9.01 -20.25
N VAL A 198 -1.88 -9.73 -20.40
CA VAL A 198 -1.96 -11.12 -19.92
C VAL A 198 -1.23 -12.01 -20.92
N PRO A 199 -0.33 -12.90 -20.48
CA PRO A 199 0.34 -13.83 -21.37
C PRO A 199 -0.68 -14.76 -22.03
N GLY A 200 -0.49 -15.00 -23.33
CA GLY A 200 -1.41 -15.82 -24.12
C GLY A 200 -1.41 -17.29 -23.70
N PRO A 201 -2.37 -18.08 -24.20
CA PRO A 201 -2.49 -19.50 -23.90
C PRO A 201 -1.23 -20.31 -24.21
N GLU A 202 -0.45 -19.87 -25.19
CA GLU A 202 0.81 -20.49 -25.65
C GLU A 202 1.95 -20.47 -24.63
N VAL A 203 1.91 -19.57 -23.64
CA VAL A 203 2.96 -19.49 -22.63
C VAL A 203 2.85 -20.67 -21.66
N PRO A 204 3.87 -21.53 -21.53
CA PRO A 204 3.83 -22.68 -20.63
C PRO A 204 3.81 -22.24 -19.16
N VAL A 205 3.21 -23.07 -18.30
CA VAL A 205 3.21 -22.86 -16.86
C VAL A 205 4.61 -23.12 -16.31
N HIS A 206 5.17 -22.15 -15.57
CA HIS A 206 6.46 -22.31 -14.90
C HIS A 206 6.46 -23.48 -13.93
N VAL A 207 7.47 -24.34 -14.06
CA VAL A 207 7.73 -25.43 -13.11
C VAL A 207 8.83 -24.96 -12.14
N PRO A 208 8.52 -24.77 -10.85
CA PRO A 208 9.48 -24.23 -9.91
C PRO A 208 10.62 -25.19 -9.63
N ALA A 209 11.85 -24.67 -9.67
CA ALA A 209 13.03 -25.36 -9.18
C ALA A 209 13.05 -25.37 -7.65
N ARG A 210 13.71 -26.38 -7.05
CA ARG A 210 13.79 -26.53 -5.58
C ARG A 210 14.40 -25.31 -4.88
N TRP A 211 15.36 -24.64 -5.52
CA TRP A 211 15.98 -23.44 -4.97
C TRP A 211 15.00 -22.25 -4.91
N GLU A 212 14.10 -22.13 -5.89
CA GLU A 212 13.06 -21.09 -5.89
C GLU A 212 12.10 -21.30 -4.72
N VAL A 213 11.68 -22.56 -4.50
CA VAL A 213 10.83 -22.92 -3.36
C VAL A 213 11.53 -22.56 -2.05
N GLY A 214 12.81 -22.94 -1.91
CA GLY A 214 13.61 -22.60 -0.74
C GLY A 214 13.70 -21.09 -0.51
N LEU A 215 13.93 -20.31 -1.57
CA LEU A 215 14.03 -18.85 -1.50
C LEU A 215 12.69 -18.20 -1.14
N VAL A 216 11.59 -18.62 -1.74
CA VAL A 216 10.25 -18.08 -1.45
C VAL A 216 9.84 -18.38 -0.01
N VAL A 217 10.08 -19.61 0.47
CA VAL A 217 9.77 -20.02 1.84
C VAL A 217 10.65 -19.26 2.85
N ALA A 218 11.97 -19.27 2.64
CA ALA A 218 12.91 -18.60 3.55
C ALA A 218 12.69 -17.08 3.59
N GLY A 219 12.44 -16.45 2.44
CA GLY A 219 12.15 -15.03 2.35
C GLY A 219 10.88 -14.64 3.09
N ASN A 220 9.79 -15.40 2.91
CA ASN A 220 8.54 -15.17 3.64
C ASN A 220 8.67 -15.42 5.15
N LEU A 221 9.39 -16.47 5.55
CA LEU A 221 9.64 -16.76 6.97
C LEU A 221 10.49 -15.65 7.62
N GLY A 222 11.55 -15.21 6.95
CA GLY A 222 12.39 -14.11 7.41
C GLY A 222 11.61 -12.80 7.54
N LEU A 223 10.77 -12.49 6.56
CA LEU A 223 9.87 -11.34 6.60
C LEU A 223 8.86 -11.46 7.75
N LEU A 224 8.28 -12.64 7.98
CA LEU A 224 7.36 -12.90 9.10
C LEU A 224 8.03 -12.65 10.45
N ILE A 225 9.21 -13.24 10.68
CA ILE A 225 9.97 -13.07 11.92
C ILE A 225 10.32 -11.60 12.13
N PHE A 226 10.85 -10.93 11.10
CA PHE A 226 11.19 -9.51 11.18
C PHE A 226 9.97 -8.66 11.55
N THR A 227 8.86 -8.88 10.85
CA THR A 227 7.61 -8.13 11.02
C THR A 227 7.05 -8.36 12.42
N TRP A 228 7.04 -9.60 12.90
CA TRP A 228 6.60 -9.97 14.24
C TRP A 228 7.43 -9.29 15.33
N VAL A 229 8.76 -9.46 15.30
CA VAL A 229 9.67 -8.88 16.29
C VAL A 229 9.56 -7.35 16.32
N THR A 230 9.49 -6.72 15.15
CA THR A 230 9.42 -5.26 15.05
C THR A 230 8.07 -4.73 15.53
N THR A 231 6.97 -5.45 15.24
CA THR A 231 5.63 -5.09 15.73
C THR A 231 5.51 -5.23 17.25
N ARG A 232 6.13 -6.28 17.83
CA ARG A 232 6.22 -6.43 19.28
C ARG A 232 6.95 -5.24 19.91
N LYS A 233 8.15 -4.91 19.43
CA LYS A 233 8.92 -3.74 19.90
C LYS A 233 8.13 -2.43 19.78
N TYR A 234 7.36 -2.27 18.69
CA TYR A 234 6.49 -1.10 18.53
C TYR A 234 5.38 -1.07 19.59
N THR A 235 4.71 -2.21 19.81
CA THR A 235 3.65 -2.33 20.83
C THR A 235 4.19 -2.02 22.22
N ASP A 236 5.33 -2.60 22.59
CA ASP A 236 5.99 -2.35 23.88
C ASP A 236 6.31 -0.86 24.04
N SER A 237 6.89 -0.21 23.03
CA SER A 237 7.20 1.23 23.06
C SER A 237 5.96 2.12 23.25
N ARG A 238 4.80 1.69 22.73
CA ARG A 238 3.54 2.41 22.89
C ARG A 238 2.93 2.23 24.27
N LEU A 239 3.09 1.05 24.87
CA LEU A 239 2.64 0.78 26.24
C LEU A 239 3.45 1.60 27.26
N GLU A 240 4.76 1.70 27.06
CA GLU A 240 5.63 2.57 27.86
C GLU A 240 5.24 4.05 27.77
N GLU A 241 4.94 4.54 26.57
CA GLU A 241 4.49 5.92 26.35
C GLU A 241 3.17 6.21 27.09
N VAL A 242 2.19 5.32 27.01
CA VAL A 242 0.89 5.46 27.69
C VAL A 242 1.04 5.37 29.22
N ALA A 243 1.86 4.45 29.72
CA ALA A 243 2.12 4.32 31.15
C ALA A 243 2.83 5.57 31.70
N GLY A 244 3.78 6.13 30.94
CA GLY A 244 4.47 7.37 31.27
C GLY A 244 3.55 8.60 31.23
N GLU A 245 2.60 8.66 30.29
CA GLU A 245 1.58 9.72 30.22
C GLU A 245 0.60 9.64 31.42
N GLN A 246 0.15 8.44 31.78
CA GLN A 246 -0.72 8.24 32.95
C GLN A 246 -0.03 8.59 34.27
N ALA A 247 1.25 8.26 34.41
CA ALA A 247 2.05 8.63 35.59
C ALA A 247 2.31 10.15 35.70
N ARG A 248 2.13 10.93 34.61
CA ARG A 248 2.28 12.40 34.58
C ARG A 248 0.98 13.15 34.85
N ILE A 249 -0.16 12.46 35.01
CA ILE A 249 -1.41 13.09 35.43
C ILE A 249 -1.32 13.26 36.96
N PRO A 250 -1.25 14.49 37.49
CA PRO A 250 -1.20 14.70 38.93
C PRO A 250 -2.48 14.13 39.57
N ALA A 251 -2.32 13.46 40.72
CA ALA A 251 -3.40 12.81 41.47
C ALA A 251 -4.55 13.75 41.88
N SER A 252 -4.40 15.07 41.69
CA SER A 252 -5.43 16.09 41.94
C SER A 252 -6.54 16.16 40.87
N LYS A 253 -6.56 15.23 39.90
CA LYS A 253 -7.61 15.14 38.86
C LYS A 253 -8.51 13.90 38.98
N TYR A 254 -8.43 13.17 40.09
CA TYR A 254 -9.39 12.11 40.45
C TYR A 254 -10.23 12.56 41.64
#